data_AF-A0A8T3X930-F1
#
_entry.id   AF-A0A8T3X930-F1
#
_cell.length_a   1.000
_cell.length_b   1.000
_cell.length_c   1.000
_cell.angle_alpha   90.00
_cell.angle_beta   90.00
_cell.angle_gamma   90.00
#
_symmetry.space_group_name_H-M   'P 1'
#
loop_
_entity.id
_entity.type
_entity.pdbx_description
1 polymer ?
#
loop_
_entity_poly.entity_id
_entity_poly.type
_entity_poly.pdbx_seq_one_letter_code
_entity_poly.pdbx_strand_id
1 'polypeptide(L)' 'AEEGIAESGYRIVINCNAGGGQSVFHLHLHLLGGRRMHWPPG' A
#
# COMPACT_ATOMS: atom_id res chain seq x y z
N ALA A 1 7.23 4.63 16.60
CA ALA A 1 6.38 4.03 15.56
C ALA A 1 5.61 2.88 16.21
N GLU A 2 4.33 3.08 16.49
CA GLU A 2 3.55 2.21 17.39
C GLU A 2 3.17 0.87 16.73
N GLU A 3 3.09 0.83 15.40
CA GLU A 3 2.62 -0.34 14.64
C GLU A 3 3.68 -1.42 14.38
N GLY A 4 4.96 -1.19 14.71
CA GLY A 4 6.05 -2.17 14.54
C GLY A 4 6.36 -2.59 13.09
N ILE A 5 5.76 -1.94 12.09
CA ILE A 5 5.89 -2.33 10.67
C ILE A 5 7.16 -1.81 10.00
N ALA A 6 7.87 -0.85 10.62
CA ALA A 6 9.06 -0.25 10.04
C ALA A 6 10.22 -1.26 9.97
N GLU A 7 10.39 -2.05 11.02
CA GLU A 7 11.42 -3.06 11.16
C GLU A 7 11.09 -4.33 10.35
N SER A 8 9.83 -4.77 10.34
CA SER A 8 9.38 -5.94 9.57
C SER A 8 9.24 -5.67 8.06
N GLY A 9 9.25 -4.39 7.67
CA GLY A 9 8.97 -3.93 6.32
C GLY A 9 7.49 -3.67 6.06
N TYR A 10 7.24 -2.78 5.09
CA TYR A 10 5.92 -2.34 4.65
C TYR A 10 5.93 -2.08 3.13
N ARG A 11 4.75 -1.91 2.53
CA ARG A 11 4.58 -1.52 1.13
C ARG A 11 3.78 -0.22 1.03
N ILE A 12 4.26 0.69 0.19
CA ILE A 12 3.51 1.86 -0.26
C ILE A 12 2.92 1.57 -1.64
N VAL A 13 1.63 1.89 -1.84
CA VAL A 13 0.96 1.79 -3.13
C VAL A 13 0.27 3.11 -3.46
N ILE A 14 0.45 3.58 -4.69
CA ILE A 14 -0.30 4.70 -5.27
C ILE A 14 -1.01 4.17 -6.50
N ASN A 15 -2.34 4.17 -6.46
CA ASN A 15 -3.17 3.76 -7.59
C ASN A 15 -3.44 4.98 -8.49
N CYS A 16 -3.29 4.81 -9.81
CA CYS A 16 -3.54 5.86 -10.79
C CYS A 16 -4.62 5.42 -11.78
N ASN A 17 -5.70 6.19 -11.84
CA ASN A 17 -6.89 5.91 -12.65
C ASN A 17 -7.55 4.56 -12.34
N ALA A 18 -8.64 4.25 -13.05
CA ALA A 18 -9.41 3.02 -12.84
C ALA A 18 -8.59 1.74 -13.06
N GLY A 19 -7.68 1.73 -14.05
CA GLY A 19 -6.82 0.58 -14.35
C GLY A 19 -5.82 0.25 -13.23
N GLY A 20 -5.41 1.25 -12.44
CA GLY A 20 -4.62 1.04 -11.24
C GLY A 20 -5.44 0.73 -9.99
N GLY A 21 -6.79 0.66 -10.09
CA GLY A 21 -7.68 0.45 -8.94
C GLY A 21 -8.01 1.70 -8.13
N GLN A 22 -7.82 2.91 -8.67
CA GLN A 22 -8.18 4.16 -7.99
C GLN A 22 -9.72 4.33 -7.96
N SER A 23 -10.30 4.41 -6.76
CA SER A 23 -11.74 4.63 -6.57
C SER A 23 -12.08 6.05 -6.11
N VAL A 24 -11.20 6.69 -5.33
CA VAL A 24 -11.34 8.09 -4.90
C VAL A 24 -10.35 8.96 -5.67
N PHE A 25 -10.84 9.94 -6.42
CA PHE A 25 -10.04 10.78 -7.32
C PHE A 25 -9.41 11.97 -6.59
N HIS A 26 -8.66 11.66 -5.53
CA HIS A 26 -7.73 12.55 -4.84
C HIS A 26 -6.41 11.78 -4.66
N LEU A 27 -5.26 12.44 -4.69
CA LEU A 27 -3.97 11.76 -4.48
C LEU A 27 -3.94 11.15 -3.07
N HIS A 28 -3.74 9.84 -2.97
CA HIS A 28 -3.58 9.15 -1.70
C HIS A 28 -2.55 8.02 -1.85
N LEU A 29 -1.90 7.71 -0.73
CA LEU A 29 -0.99 6.58 -0.62
C LEU A 29 -1.59 5.54 0.34
N HIS A 30 -1.49 4.27 -0.03
CA HIS A 30 -1.77 3.17 0.88
C HIS A 30 -0.47 2.76 1.56
N LEU A 31 -0.49 2.70 2.89
CA LEU A 31 0.56 2.08 3.70
C LEU A 31 0.05 0.72 4.19
N LEU A 32 0.67 -0.37 3.73
CA LEU A 32 0.32 -1.73 4.11
C LEU A 32 1.48 -2.38 4.88
N GLY A 33 1.18 -2.99 6.02
CA GLY A 33 2.16 -3.67 6.86
C GLY A 33 1.49 -4.72 7.76
N GLY A 34 2.24 -5.25 8.73
CA GLY A 34 1.73 -6.22 9.71
C GLY A 34 1.58 -7.66 9.21
N ARG A 35 1.96 -7.93 7.95
CA ARG A 35 1.99 -9.28 7.35
C ARG A 35 2.95 -9.35 6.17
N ARG A 36 3.38 -10.56 5.78
CA ARG A 36 4.15 -10.79 4.56
C ARG A 36 3.33 -10.38 3.34
N MET A 37 3.90 -9.53 2.48
CA MET A 37 3.30 -9.10 1.22
C MET A 37 3.76 -10.01 0.08
N HIS A 38 2.81 -10.51 -0.72
CA HIS A 38 3.11 -11.34 -1.88
C HIS A 38 3.47 -10.49 -3.12
N TRP A 39 3.96 -11.18 -4.15
CA TRP A 39 4.30 -10.63 -5.46
C TRP A 39 3.68 -11.51 -6.57
N PRO A 40 3.04 -10.94 -7.62
CA PRO A 40 2.85 -9.51 -7.87
C PRO A 40 1.87 -8.82 -6.89
N PRO A 41 1.90 -7.48 -6.76
CA PRO A 41 1.15 -6.72 -5.77
C PRO A 41 -0.27 -6.40 -6.24
N GLY A 42 -0.98 -7.42 -6.72
CA GLY A 42 -2.14 -7.30 -7.61
C GLY A 42 -1.86 -8.01 -8.92
#